data_AF-A0A534GGS3-F1
#
_entry.id   AF-A0A534GGS3-F1
#
_cell.length_a   1.000
_cell.length_b   1.000
_cell.length_c   1.000
_cell.angle_alpha   90.00
_cell.angle_beta   90.00
_cell.angle_gamma   90.00
#
_symmetry.space_group_name_H-M   'P 1'
#
loop_
_entity.id
_entity.type
_entity.pdbx_description
1 polymer ?
#
loop_
_entity_poly.entity_id
_entity_poly.type
_entity_poly.pdbx_seq_one_letter_code
_entity_poly.pdbx_strand_id
1 'polypeptide(L)'
;MNSTIRDARPIILRTSLAIFAVTLGLAGPASSQVTRGSDGGFRLQSATFENNTTLPPSAVDNITINGSNVCSLGGAAGGNQSPQLSWSHPPRATHSFAVIVFDTTASFSHWGIYNISGDATGLPANAGVAASTYGTEVVNDFGDARYDGPCPPTNLPPNVHHYVFTVYA
;
A
#
# COMPACT_ATOMS: atom_id res chain seq x y z
N MET A 1 46.18 -41.20 -12.34
CA MET A 1 46.62 -42.43 -11.64
C MET A 1 47.73 -42.07 -10.66
N ASN A 2 47.39 -41.88 -9.39
CA ASN A 2 48.15 -42.17 -8.15
C ASN A 2 47.41 -41.44 -7.01
N SER A 3 46.60 -42.14 -6.20
CA SER A 3 47.00 -42.83 -4.95
C SER A 3 47.15 -41.82 -3.79
N THR A 4 46.12 -41.66 -2.93
CA THR A 4 45.98 -42.29 -1.58
C THR A 4 47.03 -41.78 -0.57
N ILE A 5 46.79 -41.47 0.72
CA ILE A 5 45.84 -41.97 1.74
C ILE A 5 45.97 -41.10 3.02
N ARG A 6 44.85 -40.89 3.71
CA ARG A 6 44.56 -40.88 5.18
C ARG A 6 45.31 -40.00 6.20
N ASP A 7 44.46 -39.35 7.00
CA ASP A 7 44.36 -39.36 8.48
C ASP A 7 45.58 -39.04 9.34
N ALA A 8 45.42 -38.00 10.17
CA ALA A 8 45.33 -38.17 11.63
C ALA A 8 45.09 -36.81 12.32
N ARG A 9 44.03 -36.73 13.14
CA ARG A 9 43.95 -35.77 14.25
C ARG A 9 44.51 -36.45 15.51
N PRO A 10 45.15 -35.68 16.40
CA PRO A 10 44.75 -35.81 17.79
C PRO A 10 44.59 -34.47 18.53
N ILE A 11 43.80 -34.60 19.58
CA ILE A 11 43.29 -33.66 20.55
C ILE A 11 44.41 -33.24 21.52
N ILE A 12 44.51 -31.94 21.85
CA ILE A 12 45.16 -31.49 23.10
C ILE A 12 44.31 -30.39 23.75
N LEU A 13 43.82 -30.74 24.94
CA LEU A 13 43.14 -29.90 25.92
C LEU A 13 44.16 -29.01 26.64
N ARG A 14 43.94 -27.69 26.72
CA ARG A 14 44.68 -26.80 27.62
C ARG A 14 43.73 -25.84 28.35
N THR A 15 43.55 -26.14 29.62
CA THR A 15 43.11 -25.26 30.70
C THR A 15 44.01 -24.01 30.83
N SER A 16 43.41 -22.83 30.98
CA SER A 16 43.54 -22.00 32.19
C SER A 16 43.36 -20.49 31.94
N LEU A 17 42.80 -19.87 32.99
CA LEU A 17 42.93 -18.49 33.43
C LEU A 17 41.99 -17.43 32.83
N ALA A 18 40.95 -17.14 33.61
CA ALA A 18 40.17 -15.93 33.57
C ALA A 18 41.03 -14.72 33.99
N ILE A 19 40.95 -13.64 33.22
CA ILE A 19 41.32 -12.29 33.64
C ILE A 19 40.04 -11.46 33.60
N PHE A 20 39.48 -11.18 34.76
CA PHE A 20 38.41 -10.18 34.91
C PHE A 20 39.05 -8.80 34.85
N ALA A 21 38.97 -8.13 33.70
CA ALA A 21 39.25 -6.71 33.61
C ALA A 21 38.05 -5.94 34.15
N VAL A 22 38.20 -5.33 35.33
CA VAL A 22 37.25 -4.33 35.84
C VAL A 22 37.53 -3.02 35.11
N THR A 23 36.74 -2.71 34.09
CA THR A 23 36.74 -1.38 33.47
C THR A 23 35.92 -0.45 34.35
N LEU A 24 36.59 0.55 34.94
CA LEU A 24 35.95 1.65 35.65
C LEU A 24 35.27 2.55 34.60
N GLY A 25 33.99 2.32 34.34
CA GLY A 25 33.20 3.14 33.42
C GLY A 25 32.96 4.53 34.01
N LEU A 26 33.57 5.56 33.42
CA LEU A 26 33.13 6.94 33.61
C LEU A 26 31.75 7.07 32.94
N ALA A 27 30.70 7.17 33.76
CA ALA A 27 29.35 7.48 33.30
C ALA A 27 29.34 8.91 32.72
N GLY A 28 29.47 9.01 31.38
CA GLY A 28 29.11 10.23 30.66
C GLY A 28 27.60 10.49 30.81
N PRO A 29 27.15 11.76 30.70
CA PRO A 29 25.73 12.06 30.77
C PRO A 29 25.01 11.23 29.70
N ALA A 30 24.01 10.47 30.14
CA ALA A 30 23.13 9.75 29.24
C ALA A 30 22.46 10.78 28.34
N SER A 31 22.95 10.90 27.10
CA SER A 31 22.19 11.51 26.02
C SER A 31 20.86 10.78 26.02
N SER A 32 19.79 11.47 26.43
CA SER A 32 18.43 11.04 26.20
C SER A 32 18.29 10.95 24.70
N GLN A 33 18.56 9.76 24.15
CA GLN A 33 18.12 9.43 22.83
C GLN A 33 16.62 9.54 22.92
N VAL A 34 16.06 10.66 22.43
CA VAL A 34 14.68 10.70 21.99
C VAL A 34 14.62 9.58 20.95
N THR A 35 14.22 8.41 21.40
CA THR A 35 13.72 7.36 20.54
C THR A 35 12.61 8.07 19.77
N ARG A 36 12.89 8.48 18.53
CA ARG A 36 11.85 8.69 17.55
C ARG A 36 11.13 7.36 17.52
N GLY A 37 10.01 7.27 18.24
CA GLY A 37 9.16 6.11 18.22
C GLY A 37 8.93 5.80 16.75
N SER A 38 9.31 4.61 16.34
CA SER A 38 8.79 4.00 15.12
C SER A 38 7.32 3.63 15.35
N ASP A 39 6.54 4.58 15.83
CA ASP A 39 5.16 4.37 16.25
C ASP A 39 4.30 4.34 14.99
N GLY A 40 3.41 3.36 14.92
CA GLY A 40 2.49 3.16 13.80
C GLY A 40 1.72 4.43 13.43
N GLY A 41 2.25 5.20 12.49
CA GLY A 41 1.53 6.32 11.87
C GLY A 41 0.33 5.84 11.08
N PHE A 42 -0.51 6.78 10.64
CA PHE A 42 -1.69 6.50 9.84
C PHE A 42 -1.30 5.72 8.58
N ARG A 43 -1.93 4.56 8.37
CA ARG A 43 -1.58 3.61 7.31
C ARG A 43 -2.80 3.23 6.51
N LEU A 44 -2.64 3.15 5.20
CA LEU A 44 -3.61 2.63 4.24
C LEU A 44 -3.09 1.32 3.64
N GLN A 45 -3.98 0.35 3.47
CA GLN A 45 -3.75 -0.93 2.82
C GLN A 45 -4.97 -1.34 1.99
N SER A 46 -4.80 -2.34 1.13
CA SER A 46 -5.87 -2.93 0.34
C SER A 46 -5.69 -4.45 0.26
N ALA A 47 -6.79 -5.19 0.31
CA ALA A 47 -6.85 -6.60 -0.04
C ALA A 47 -7.07 -6.82 -1.56
N THR A 48 -7.35 -5.75 -2.31
CA THR A 48 -7.59 -5.80 -3.76
C THR A 48 -6.29 -5.64 -4.56
N PHE A 49 -5.33 -4.85 -4.07
CA PHE A 49 -4.06 -4.61 -4.74
C PHE A 49 -2.93 -4.33 -3.74
N GLU A 50 -1.68 -4.52 -4.18
CA GLU A 50 -0.50 -4.14 -3.42
C GLU A 50 0.03 -2.78 -3.91
N ASN A 51 0.64 -2.00 -3.02
CA ASN A 51 1.19 -0.70 -3.39
C ASN A 51 2.20 -0.84 -4.54
N ASN A 52 2.08 0.04 -5.54
CA ASN A 52 2.94 0.07 -6.72
C ASN A 52 2.85 -1.18 -7.63
N THR A 53 1.73 -1.90 -7.59
CA THR A 53 1.43 -3.00 -8.52
C THR A 53 0.27 -2.64 -9.46
N THR A 54 0.08 -3.45 -10.50
CA THR A 54 -1.03 -3.26 -11.45
C THR A 54 -2.37 -3.52 -10.78
N LEU A 55 -3.32 -2.60 -10.95
CA LEU A 55 -4.68 -2.80 -10.47
C LEU A 55 -5.32 -4.04 -11.15
N PRO A 56 -6.05 -4.88 -10.41
CA PRO A 56 -6.72 -6.04 -11.00
C PRO A 56 -7.88 -5.61 -11.92
N PRO A 57 -8.30 -6.46 -12.88
CA PRO A 57 -9.42 -6.16 -13.78
C PRO A 57 -10.72 -5.74 -13.06
N SER A 58 -10.96 -6.21 -11.84
CA SER A 58 -12.13 -5.79 -11.05
C SER A 58 -12.20 -4.28 -10.81
N ALA A 59 -11.05 -3.60 -10.73
CA ALA A 59 -10.95 -2.16 -10.53
C ALA A 59 -10.87 -1.36 -11.85
N VAL A 60 -10.62 -2.04 -12.97
CA VAL A 60 -10.55 -1.39 -14.29
C VAL A 60 -11.95 -1.11 -14.81
N ASP A 61 -12.12 0.00 -15.51
CA ASP A 61 -13.40 0.35 -16.15
C ASP A 61 -13.79 -0.73 -17.18
N ASN A 62 -15.08 -0.90 -17.43
CA ASN A 62 -15.63 -1.98 -18.24
C ASN A 62 -16.18 -1.51 -19.58
N ILE A 63 -15.37 -0.77 -20.35
CA ILE A 63 -15.73 -0.34 -21.70
C ILE A 63 -15.45 -1.48 -22.68
N THR A 64 -16.50 -2.15 -23.14
CA THR A 64 -16.39 -3.27 -24.08
C THR A 64 -16.64 -2.82 -25.52
N ILE A 65 -15.68 -3.08 -26.40
CA ILE A 65 -15.80 -2.89 -27.85
C ILE A 65 -15.54 -4.24 -28.54
N ASN A 66 -16.46 -4.68 -29.39
CA ASN A 66 -16.38 -5.96 -30.11
C ASN A 66 -16.13 -7.17 -29.19
N GLY A 67 -16.72 -7.16 -27.99
CA GLY A 67 -16.58 -8.25 -27.02
C GLY A 67 -15.28 -8.25 -26.21
N SER A 68 -14.42 -7.24 -26.38
CA SER A 68 -13.18 -7.07 -25.61
C SER A 68 -13.23 -5.78 -24.80
N ASN A 69 -12.78 -5.81 -23.54
CA ASN A 69 -12.61 -4.59 -22.77
C ASN A 69 -11.40 -3.80 -23.32
N VAL A 70 -11.60 -2.53 -23.69
CA VAL A 70 -10.52 -1.69 -24.23
C VAL A 70 -9.63 -1.06 -23.15
N CYS A 71 -10.09 -1.06 -21.90
CA CYS A 71 -9.36 -0.52 -20.74
C CYS A 71 -8.40 -1.54 -20.11
N SER A 72 -8.65 -2.84 -20.30
CA SER A 72 -7.84 -3.92 -19.75
C SER A 72 -6.74 -4.37 -20.70
N LEU A 73 -5.54 -4.58 -20.17
CA LEU A 73 -4.48 -5.28 -20.90
C LEU A 73 -4.98 -6.68 -21.31
N GLY A 74 -5.07 -6.92 -22.62
CA GLY A 74 -5.50 -8.21 -23.17
C GLY A 74 -7.01 -8.44 -23.23
N GLY A 75 -7.84 -7.42 -22.97
CA GLY A 75 -9.27 -7.51 -23.26
C GLY A 75 -10.16 -8.10 -22.15
N ALA A 76 -9.59 -8.44 -20.99
CA ALA A 76 -10.32 -9.03 -19.87
C ALA A 76 -11.44 -8.09 -19.36
N ALA A 77 -12.60 -8.66 -19.02
CA ALA A 77 -13.73 -7.89 -18.49
C ALA A 77 -13.32 -7.06 -17.27
N GLY A 78 -13.71 -5.79 -17.28
CA GLY A 78 -13.51 -4.87 -16.17
C GLY A 78 -14.65 -5.02 -15.16
N GLY A 79 -14.38 -4.67 -13.90
CA GLY A 79 -15.43 -4.62 -12.88
C GLY A 79 -16.01 -3.23 -12.65
N ASN A 80 -15.24 -2.18 -12.94
CA ASN A 80 -15.48 -0.81 -12.49
C ASN A 80 -15.82 -0.73 -10.98
N GLN A 81 -15.16 -1.53 -10.16
CA GLN A 81 -15.41 -1.60 -8.72
C GLN A 81 -14.30 -0.89 -7.95
N SER A 82 -14.67 0.03 -7.06
CA SER A 82 -13.69 0.66 -6.17
C SER A 82 -12.94 -0.44 -5.37
N PRO A 83 -11.60 -0.42 -5.30
CA PRO A 83 -10.86 -1.37 -4.48
C PRO A 83 -11.29 -1.36 -3.00
N GLN A 84 -11.13 -2.50 -2.33
CA GLN A 84 -11.22 -2.52 -0.87
C GLN A 84 -10.09 -1.66 -0.29
N LEU A 85 -10.38 -0.86 0.72
CA LEU A 85 -9.40 -0.06 1.45
C LEU A 85 -9.55 -0.32 2.95
N SER A 86 -8.44 -0.48 3.65
CA SER A 86 -8.42 -0.51 5.12
C SER A 86 -7.36 0.44 5.63
N TRP A 87 -7.65 1.10 6.75
CA TRP A 87 -6.71 1.98 7.40
C TRP A 87 -6.59 1.71 8.89
N SER A 88 -5.43 2.05 9.44
CA SER A 88 -5.12 1.85 10.85
C SER A 88 -4.34 3.01 11.40
N HIS A 89 -4.43 3.20 12.72
CA HIS A 89 -3.76 4.27 13.46
C HIS A 89 -4.09 5.68 12.96
N PRO A 90 -5.39 6.03 12.76
CA PRO A 90 -5.75 7.40 12.45
C PRO A 90 -5.40 8.34 13.63
N PRO A 91 -5.19 9.64 13.38
CA PRO A 91 -5.02 10.62 14.46
C PRO A 91 -6.17 10.53 15.49
N ARG A 92 -5.86 10.68 16.79
CA ARG A 92 -6.83 10.47 17.90
C ARG A 92 -8.09 11.34 17.84
N ALA A 93 -8.06 12.46 17.12
CA ALA A 93 -9.17 13.41 17.00
C ALA A 93 -9.83 13.37 15.61
N THR A 94 -9.71 12.25 14.89
CA THR A 94 -10.37 12.07 13.59
C THR A 94 -11.87 12.04 13.78
N HIS A 95 -12.58 12.98 13.17
CA HIS A 95 -14.05 13.04 13.19
C HIS A 95 -14.69 12.39 11.97
N SER A 96 -13.99 12.40 10.84
CA SER A 96 -14.43 11.82 9.59
C SER A 96 -13.25 11.57 8.68
N PHE A 97 -13.39 10.64 7.74
CA PHE A 97 -12.42 10.42 6.68
C PHE A 97 -12.91 10.95 5.34
N ALA A 98 -11.96 11.18 4.44
CA ALA A 98 -12.19 11.34 3.02
C ALA A 98 -11.24 10.44 2.23
N VAL A 99 -11.69 9.93 1.08
CA VAL A 99 -10.88 9.16 0.13
C VAL A 99 -10.87 9.88 -1.21
N ILE A 100 -9.70 9.97 -1.82
CA ILE A 100 -9.51 10.45 -3.19
C ILE A 100 -8.70 9.41 -3.97
N VAL A 101 -9.12 9.15 -5.20
CA VAL A 101 -8.36 8.40 -6.20
C VAL A 101 -8.02 9.33 -7.35
N PHE A 102 -6.73 9.57 -7.53
CA PHE A 102 -6.23 10.53 -8.51
C PHE A 102 -5.15 9.89 -9.38
N ASP A 103 -5.33 9.97 -10.69
CA ASP A 103 -4.32 9.67 -11.68
C ASP A 103 -3.32 10.83 -11.76
N THR A 104 -2.15 10.62 -11.17
CA THR A 104 -1.05 11.59 -11.17
C THR A 104 -0.36 11.74 -12.53
N THR A 105 -0.59 10.82 -13.46
CA THR A 105 -0.04 10.84 -14.82
C THR A 105 -0.90 11.69 -15.74
N ALA A 106 -2.23 11.59 -15.63
CA ALA A 106 -3.19 12.37 -16.43
C ALA A 106 -3.74 13.62 -15.74
N SER A 107 -3.45 13.82 -14.45
CA SER A 107 -4.11 14.82 -13.60
C SER A 107 -5.63 14.67 -13.59
N PHE A 108 -6.10 13.46 -13.30
CA PHE A 108 -7.50 13.06 -13.48
C PHE A 108 -8.04 12.37 -12.22
N SER A 109 -9.18 12.82 -11.70
CA SER A 109 -9.85 12.25 -10.54
C SER A 109 -10.80 11.11 -10.95
N HIS A 110 -10.60 9.95 -10.32
CA HIS A 110 -11.37 8.74 -10.58
C HIS A 110 -12.43 8.48 -9.51
N TRP A 111 -12.20 8.98 -8.29
CA TRP A 111 -13.13 8.81 -7.18
C TRP A 111 -12.87 9.83 -6.09
N GLY A 112 -13.93 10.32 -5.46
CA GLY A 112 -13.87 11.09 -4.24
C GLY A 112 -15.06 10.76 -3.36
N ILE A 113 -14.83 10.53 -2.07
CA ILE A 113 -15.89 10.32 -1.09
C ILE A 113 -15.47 10.97 0.23
N TYR A 114 -16.39 11.65 0.91
CA TYR A 114 -16.13 12.36 2.17
C TYR A 114 -17.26 12.13 3.18
N ASN A 115 -17.10 12.66 4.40
CA ASN A 115 -18.00 12.40 5.54
C ASN A 115 -18.10 10.90 5.89
N ILE A 116 -17.03 10.13 5.67
CA ILE A 116 -16.95 8.77 6.17
C ILE A 116 -16.82 8.84 7.69
N SER A 117 -17.55 8.00 8.43
CA SER A 117 -17.53 7.98 9.90
C SER A 117 -16.11 7.94 10.48
N GLY A 118 -15.83 8.75 11.52
CA GLY A 118 -14.53 8.76 12.21
C GLY A 118 -14.16 7.44 12.91
N ASP A 119 -15.16 6.57 13.17
CA ASP A 119 -14.93 5.22 13.71
C ASP A 119 -14.70 4.16 12.63
N ALA A 120 -14.83 4.52 11.34
CA ALA A 120 -14.57 3.60 10.25
C ALA A 120 -13.09 3.23 10.17
N THR A 121 -12.82 1.99 9.79
CA THR A 121 -11.46 1.44 9.62
C THR A 121 -11.18 1.05 8.17
N GLY A 122 -12.07 1.38 7.25
CA GLY A 122 -11.97 0.99 5.85
C GLY A 122 -13.25 1.20 5.05
N LEU A 123 -13.14 0.91 3.76
CA LEU A 123 -14.24 0.77 2.82
C LEU A 123 -14.14 -0.61 2.18
N PRO A 124 -15.26 -1.37 2.05
CA PRO A 124 -15.22 -2.64 1.33
C PRO A 124 -14.98 -2.42 -0.17
N ALA A 125 -14.66 -3.49 -0.88
CA ALA A 125 -14.68 -3.45 -2.34
C ALA A 125 -16.06 -3.00 -2.83
N ASN A 126 -16.08 -2.22 -3.92
CA ASN A 126 -17.28 -1.65 -4.52
C ASN A 126 -18.09 -0.73 -3.57
N ALA A 127 -17.43 -0.01 -2.67
CA ALA A 127 -18.04 1.01 -1.83
C ALA A 127 -18.31 2.34 -2.58
N GLY A 128 -17.54 2.64 -3.62
CA GLY A 128 -17.65 3.85 -4.44
C GLY A 128 -18.77 3.74 -5.48
N VAL A 129 -20.00 3.55 -5.02
CA VAL A 129 -21.20 3.46 -5.85
C VAL A 129 -22.05 4.72 -5.69
N ALA A 130 -22.89 5.01 -6.68
CA ALA A 130 -23.85 6.09 -6.58
C ALA A 130 -24.72 5.91 -5.32
N ALA A 131 -24.90 6.99 -4.56
CA ALA A 131 -25.60 6.99 -3.27
C ALA A 131 -25.00 6.00 -2.24
N SER A 132 -23.67 5.91 -2.19
CA SER A 132 -22.94 5.14 -1.19
C SER A 132 -23.44 5.41 0.22
N THR A 133 -23.56 4.35 1.03
CA THR A 133 -23.94 4.45 2.45
C THR A 133 -22.76 4.77 3.36
N TYR A 134 -21.53 4.81 2.82
CA TYR A 134 -20.31 5.01 3.60
C TYR A 134 -19.91 6.49 3.75
N GLY A 135 -20.50 7.37 2.93
CA GLY A 135 -20.14 8.78 2.86
C GLY A 135 -20.87 9.46 1.69
N THR A 136 -20.53 10.71 1.43
CA THR A 136 -21.04 11.47 0.28
C THR A 136 -20.03 11.42 -0.85
N GLU A 137 -20.47 10.98 -2.03
CA GLU A 137 -19.66 10.95 -3.25
C GLU A 137 -19.41 12.36 -3.79
N VAL A 138 -18.23 12.55 -4.39
CA VAL A 138 -17.83 13.75 -5.13
C VAL A 138 -17.94 13.43 -6.62
N VAL A 139 -18.41 14.40 -7.41
CA VAL A 139 -18.38 14.29 -8.88
C VAL A 139 -16.92 14.25 -9.34
N ASN A 140 -16.54 13.15 -9.98
CA ASN A 140 -15.21 12.92 -10.53
C ASN A 140 -15.07 13.57 -11.92
N ASP A 141 -13.90 13.44 -12.56
CA ASP A 141 -13.65 14.08 -13.88
C ASP A 141 -14.36 13.37 -15.05
N PHE A 142 -15.00 12.21 -14.83
CA PHE A 142 -15.96 11.63 -15.78
C PHE A 142 -17.33 12.31 -15.71
N GLY A 143 -17.59 13.13 -14.68
CA GLY A 143 -18.88 13.78 -14.43
C GLY A 143 -19.82 12.94 -13.57
N ASP A 144 -19.35 11.82 -13.01
CA ASP A 144 -20.13 10.88 -12.24
C ASP A 144 -19.81 10.98 -10.73
N ALA A 145 -20.81 10.79 -9.88
CA ALA A 145 -20.65 10.76 -8.42
C ALA A 145 -20.51 9.31 -7.91
N ARG A 146 -19.42 8.65 -8.31
CA ARG A 146 -19.03 7.28 -7.95
C ARG A 146 -17.55 7.05 -8.31
N TYR A 147 -17.06 5.84 -8.04
CA TYR A 147 -15.79 5.38 -8.60
C TYR A 147 -15.96 5.05 -10.09
N ASP A 148 -15.05 5.57 -10.91
CA ASP A 148 -14.88 5.16 -12.29
C ASP A 148 -13.41 4.78 -12.53
N GLY A 149 -13.19 3.56 -12.99
CA GLY A 149 -11.89 2.89 -13.00
C GLY A 149 -10.93 3.43 -14.06
N PRO A 150 -9.66 2.99 -14.01
CA PRO A 150 -8.69 3.24 -15.06
C PRO A 150 -9.16 2.83 -16.45
N CYS A 151 -8.91 3.68 -17.44
CA CYS A 151 -8.98 3.34 -18.86
C CYS A 151 -7.93 4.15 -19.65
N PRO A 152 -6.62 3.93 -19.39
CA PRO A 152 -5.58 4.76 -19.98
C PRO A 152 -5.56 4.59 -21.52
N PRO A 153 -5.31 5.67 -22.28
CA PRO A 153 -5.21 5.60 -23.74
C PRO A 153 -4.01 4.73 -24.15
N THR A 154 -4.25 3.75 -25.02
CA THR A 154 -3.19 2.81 -25.46
C THR A 154 -2.19 3.41 -26.45
N ASN A 155 -2.53 4.55 -27.06
CA ASN A 155 -1.77 5.19 -28.13
C ASN A 155 -1.08 6.52 -27.71
N LEU A 156 -1.16 6.90 -26.43
CA LEU A 156 -0.56 8.13 -25.91
C LEU A 156 0.42 7.81 -24.77
N PRO A 157 1.72 8.13 -24.92
CA PRO A 157 2.70 7.89 -23.86
C PRO A 157 2.60 8.95 -22.74
N PRO A 158 2.92 8.58 -21.48
CA PRO A 158 3.26 7.23 -21.03
C PRO A 158 2.03 6.31 -20.98
N ASN A 159 2.17 5.08 -21.51
CA ASN A 159 1.05 4.13 -21.61
C ASN A 159 0.72 3.45 -20.25
N VAL A 160 1.48 3.77 -19.20
CA VAL A 160 1.26 3.31 -17.83
C VAL A 160 0.99 4.54 -17.00
N HIS A 161 -0.16 4.55 -16.33
CA HIS A 161 -0.60 5.63 -15.47
C HIS A 161 -0.51 5.23 -14.00
N HIS A 162 -0.30 6.22 -13.14
CA HIS A 162 -0.16 6.04 -11.69
C HIS A 162 -1.37 6.61 -10.95
N TYR A 163 -2.21 5.70 -10.46
CA TYR A 163 -3.41 6.00 -9.68
C TYR A 163 -3.08 5.96 -8.18
N VAL A 164 -3.20 7.11 -7.52
CA VAL A 164 -2.89 7.27 -6.09
C VAL A 164 -4.19 7.28 -5.29
N PHE A 165 -4.29 6.32 -4.37
CA PHE A 165 -5.37 6.23 -3.40
C PHE A 165 -4.92 6.92 -2.12
N THR A 166 -5.61 7.99 -1.72
CA THR A 166 -5.28 8.76 -0.52
C THR A 166 -6.45 8.75 0.44
N VAL A 167 -6.19 8.52 1.73
CA VAL A 167 -7.16 8.68 2.82
C VAL A 167 -6.72 9.86 3.67
N TYR A 168 -7.66 10.75 3.97
CA TYR A 168 -7.50 11.88 4.89
C TYR A 168 -8.30 11.62 6.15
N ALA A 169 -7.81 12.12 7.29
CA ALA A 169 -8.36 11.94 8.63
C ALA A 169 -8.31 13.26 9.41
#